data_AF-A0A6N6ZF89-F1
#
_entry.id   AF-A0A6N6ZF89-F1
#
_cell.length_a   1.000
_cell.length_b   1.000
_cell.length_c   1.000
_cell.angle_alpha   90.00
_cell.angle_beta   90.00
_cell.angle_gamma   90.00
#
_symmetry.space_group_name_H-M   'P 1'
#
loop_
_entity.id
_entity.type
_entity.pdbx_description
1 polymer ?
#
loop_
_entity_poly.entity_id
_entity_poly.type
_entity_poly.pdbx_seq_one_letter_code
_entity_poly.pdbx_strand_id
1 'polypeptide(L)' 'MKTTVTQLLRDFPTIRKAALAGETVIVKTREGDLRITADRQNTGLLGCMKGSFNRLPDDLDQPTTSPHEWDSTL' A
#
# COMPACT_ATOMS: atom_id res chain seq x y z
N MET A 1 -11.21 -5.30 13.34
CA MET A 1 -11.64 -6.22 14.42
C MET A 1 -11.90 -5.45 15.73
N LYS A 2 -12.83 -5.89 16.60
CA LYS A 2 -13.06 -5.30 17.94
C LYS A 2 -12.83 -6.35 19.04
N THR A 3 -12.10 -6.02 20.09
CA THR A 3 -11.78 -6.95 21.21
C THR A 3 -11.85 -6.25 22.56
N THR A 4 -11.82 -7.01 23.65
CA THR A 4 -11.65 -6.49 25.03
C THR A 4 -10.21 -6.69 25.50
N VAL A 5 -9.79 -5.97 26.55
CA VAL A 5 -8.44 -6.12 27.13
C VAL A 5 -8.15 -7.56 27.53
N THR A 6 -9.12 -8.26 28.13
CA THR A 6 -8.94 -9.66 28.55
C THR A 6 -8.74 -10.59 27.36
N GLN A 7 -9.47 -10.38 26.27
CA GLN A 7 -9.29 -11.14 25.02
C GLN A 7 -7.99 -10.77 24.31
N LEU A 8 -7.55 -9.52 24.39
CA LEU A 8 -6.25 -9.11 23.88
C LEU A 8 -5.11 -9.92 24.51
N LEU A 9 -5.14 -10.09 25.83
CA LEU A 9 -4.09 -10.81 26.56
C LEU A 9 -4.13 -12.32 26.30
N ARG A 10 -5.33 -12.91 26.22
CA ARG A 10 -5.51 -14.35 25.97
C ARG A 10 -5.15 -14.74 24.54
N ASP A 11 -5.63 -13.97 23.57
CA ASP A 11 -5.53 -14.28 22.14
C ASP A 11 -4.54 -13.35 21.44
N PHE A 12 -3.53 -12.89 22.18
CA PHE A 12 -2.50 -11.99 21.66
C PHE A 12 -1.84 -12.49 20.38
N PRO A 13 -1.49 -13.79 20.21
CA PRO A 13 -0.88 -14.29 18.98
C PRO A 13 -1.77 -14.08 17.74
N THR A 14 -3.08 -14.27 17.89
CA THR A 14 -4.07 -14.11 16.83
C THR A 14 -4.25 -12.64 16.48
N ILE A 15 -4.37 -11.79 17.50
CA ILE A 15 -4.52 -10.34 17.32
C ILE A 15 -3.27 -9.72 16.71
N ARG A 16 -2.07 -10.17 17.13
CA ARG A 16 -0.81 -9.78 16.52
C ARG A 16 -0.75 -10.16 15.05
N LYS A 17 -1.18 -11.36 14.67
CA LYS A 17 -1.25 -11.78 13.26
C LYS A 17 -2.19 -10.89 12.46
N ALA A 18 -3.38 -10.58 12.98
CA ALA A 18 -4.34 -9.69 12.32
C ALA A 18 -3.77 -8.27 12.15
N ALA A 19 -3.19 -7.71 13.22
CA ALA A 19 -2.55 -6.39 13.17
C ALA A 19 -1.39 -6.36 12.16
N LEU A 20 -0.55 -7.39 12.15
CA LEU A 20 0.53 -7.54 11.17
C LEU A 20 0.00 -7.74 9.76
N ALA A 21 -1.16 -8.35 9.55
CA ALA A 21 -1.79 -8.47 8.23
C ALA A 21 -2.31 -7.13 7.66
N GLY A 22 -2.26 -6.06 8.45
CA GLY A 22 -2.75 -4.73 8.07
C GLY A 22 -4.13 -4.41 8.61
N GLU A 23 -4.74 -5.28 9.42
CA GLU A 23 -6.01 -4.98 10.06
C GLU A 23 -5.83 -4.03 11.26
N THR A 24 -6.78 -3.12 11.43
CA THR A 24 -6.88 -2.33 12.67
C THR A 24 -7.71 -3.08 13.70
N VAL A 25 -7.11 -3.33 14.87
CA VAL A 25 -7.75 -3.97 16.01
C VAL A 25 -8.07 -2.91 17.07
N ILE A 26 -9.36 -2.74 17.36
CA ILE A 26 -9.84 -1.80 18.38
C ILE A 26 -10.09 -2.57 19.67
N VAL A 27 -9.37 -2.22 20.73
CA VAL A 27 -9.48 -2.81 22.06
C VAL A 27 -10.29 -1.87 22.94
N LYS A 28 -11.47 -2.31 23.35
CA LYS A 28 -12.37 -1.57 24.22
C LYS A 28 -11.86 -1.61 25.67
N THR A 29 -11.65 -0.45 26.27
CA THR A 29 -11.35 -0.32 27.70
C THR A 29 -12.35 0.64 28.37
N ARG A 30 -12.38 0.67 29.71
CA ARG A 30 -13.26 1.59 30.47
C ARG A 30 -12.83 3.05 30.34
N GLU A 31 -11.55 3.28 30.08
CA GLU A 31 -10.93 4.61 30.05
C GLU A 31 -10.83 5.15 28.61
N GLY A 32 -11.06 4.29 27.61
CA GLY A 32 -11.03 4.65 26.20
C GLY A 32 -10.75 3.46 25.28
N ASP A 33 -10.89 3.69 23.98
CA ASP A 33 -10.57 2.67 22.98
C ASP A 33 -9.08 2.73 22.63
N LEU A 34 -8.38 1.61 22.74
CA LEU A 34 -7.01 1.47 22.24
C LEU A 34 -7.05 0.94 20.81
N ARG A 35 -6.15 1.42 19.95
CA ARG A 35 -6.00 0.92 18.58
C ARG A 35 -4.65 0.24 18.43
N ILE A 36 -4.68 -1.00 17.95
CA ILE A 36 -3.50 -1.79 17.65
C ILE A 36 -3.44 -1.95 16.13
N THR A 37 -2.35 -1.47 15.57
CA THR A 37 -2.02 -1.50 14.15
C THR A 37 -0.55 -1.80 14.00
N ALA A 38 -0.15 -2.58 13.00
CA ALA A 38 1.26 -2.72 12.70
C ALA A 38 1.77 -1.42 12.06
N ASP A 39 2.73 -0.78 12.72
CA ASP A 39 3.53 0.27 12.11
C ASP A 39 4.56 -0.40 11.19
N ARG A 40 4.16 -0.61 9.93
CA ARG A 40 5.07 -1.04 8.88
C ARG A 40 5.68 0.22 8.29
N GLN A 41 6.99 0.40 8.47
CA GLN A 41 7.76 1.25 7.57
C GLN A 41 7.58 0.68 6.17
N ASN A 42 6.75 1.34 5.37
CA ASN A 42 6.54 1.00 3.98
C ASN A 42 7.82 1.44 3.24
N THR A 43 8.92 0.72 3.45
CA THR A 43 10.02 0.65 2.48
C THR A 43 9.40 0.01 1.25
N GLY A 44 8.69 0.82 0.48
CA GLY A 44 8.06 0.38 -0.75
C GLY A 44 9.12 -0.30 -1.60
N LEU A 45 8.68 -1.27 -2.40
CA LEU A 45 9.49 -1.88 -3.46
C LEU A 45 10.19 -0.84 -4.37
N LEU A 46 9.71 0.41 -4.32
CA LEU A 46 10.17 1.59 -5.04
C LEU A 46 11.16 2.46 -4.26
N GLY A 47 11.79 1.98 -3.17
CA GLY A 47 12.81 2.74 -2.43
C GLY A 47 13.91 3.30 -3.35
N CYS A 48 14.26 2.55 -4.39
CA CYS A 48 15.21 2.94 -5.44
C CYS A 48 14.57 3.75 -6.60
N MET A 49 13.25 3.73 -6.74
CA MET A 49 12.48 4.32 -7.85
C MET A 49 11.66 5.55 -7.45
N LYS A 50 11.76 6.03 -6.21
CA LYS A 50 10.97 7.14 -5.66
C LYS A 50 11.21 8.49 -6.39
N GLY A 51 12.18 8.56 -7.31
CA GLY A 51 12.44 9.72 -8.18
C GLY A 51 12.06 9.52 -9.65
N SER A 52 11.64 8.32 -10.08
CA SER A 52 11.50 7.98 -11.51
C SER A 52 10.06 8.06 -12.04
N PHE A 53 9.06 8.21 -11.17
CA PHE A 53 7.63 8.22 -11.57
C PHE A 53 7.11 9.56 -12.09
N ASN A 54 7.85 10.66 -11.90
CA ASN A 54 7.43 11.98 -12.41
C ASN A 54 7.77 12.22 -13.88
N ARG A 55 8.23 11.18 -14.61
CA ARG A 55 8.54 11.27 -16.03
C ARG A 55 7.74 10.21 -16.79
N LEU A 56 6.41 10.29 -16.70
CA LEU A 56 5.58 9.73 -17.75
C LEU A 56 5.75 10.66 -18.95
N PRO A 57 6.35 10.21 -20.06
CA PRO A 57 6.30 10.97 -21.30
C PRO A 57 4.83 11.05 -21.71
N ASP A 58 4.33 12.26 -21.95
CA ASP A 58 2.95 12.57 -22.40
C ASP A 58 2.66 12.09 -23.84
N ASP A 59 3.56 11.25 -24.36
CA ASP A 59 3.69 10.76 -25.73
C ASP A 59 3.40 9.25 -25.80
N LEU A 60 3.16 8.56 -24.68
CA LEU A 60 2.87 7.12 -24.64
C LEU A 60 1.69 6.68 -25.54
N ASP A 61 0.80 7.60 -25.92
CA ASP A 61 -0.34 7.36 -26.82
C ASP A 61 -0.11 7.88 -28.25
N GLN A 62 1.09 8.40 -28.56
CA GLN A 62 1.44 8.91 -29.87
C GLN A 62 2.09 7.81 -30.73
N PRO A 63 1.87 7.84 -32.06
CA PRO A 63 2.55 6.93 -32.96
C PRO A 63 4.06 7.18 -32.87
N THR A 64 4.82 6.12 -32.62
CA THR A 64 6.30 6.16 -32.51
C THR A 64 7.00 6.49 -33.83
N THR A 65 6.24 6.57 -34.93
CA THR A 65 6.72 6.79 -36.31
C THR A 65 5.98 7.97 -36.93
N SER A 66 6.70 8.77 -37.71
CA SER A 66 6.14 9.93 -38.37
C SER A 66 5.29 9.50 -39.59
N PRO A 67 4.19 10.20 -39.94
CA PRO A 67 3.34 9.82 -41.06
C PRO A 67 4.08 9.68 -42.41
N HIS A 68 5.23 10.34 -42.56
CA HIS A 68 6.05 10.31 -43.77
C HIS A 68 6.78 8.96 -43.95
N GLU A 69 7.06 8.21 -42.88
CA GLU A 69 7.69 6.89 -42.97
C GLU A 69 6.75 5.82 -43.54
N TRP A 70 5.45 6.12 -43.59
CA TRP A 70 4.43 5.23 -44.16
C TRP A 70 4.12 5.50 -45.63
N ASP A 71 4.73 6.53 -46.23
CA ASP A 71 4.51 6.88 -47.63
C ASP A 71 5.31 5.92 -48.52
N SER A 72 4.75 4.73 -48.76
CA SER A 72 5.24 3.78 -49.74
C SER A 72 4.92 4.26 -51.14
N THR A 73 5.56 5.35 -51.57
CA THR A 73 5.62 5.72 -52.99
C THR A 73 6.75 4.94 -53.65
N LEU A 74 6.41 3.74 -54.12
CA LEU A 74 7.08 3.03 -55.21
C LEU A 74 6.19 3.10 -56.45
#